data_AF-A0A9P8RZV0-F1
#
_entry.id   AF-A0A9P8RZV0-F1
#
_cell.length_a   1.000
_cell.length_b   1.000
_cell.length_c   1.000
_cell.angle_alpha   90.00
_cell.angle_beta   90.00
_cell.angle_gamma   90.00
#
_symmetry.space_group_name_H-M   'P 1'
#
loop_
_entity.id
_entity.type
_entity.pdbx_description
1 polymer ?
#
loop_
_entity_poly.entity_id
_entity_poly.type
_entity_poly.pdbx_seq_one_letter_code
_entity_poly.pdbx_strand_id
1 'polypeptide(L)'
;MSQQNICPQFCSSCSPNYKCLQCNIESEFTIKQECAQKCSNQFNHTCINGQSVICGTLQQITDCNCNSALNHCKTCSGEHQTRCGSCMLGYIFHDGLCTQCDEGYEQIDSFCFPIQKLSNGAIVGSIITLFVILGIIVSLIFYFISKKKKLAYYKDNLIYRQERQ
;
A
#
# COMPACT_ATOMS: atom_id res chain seq x y z
N MET A 1 -19.30 10.55 22.13
CA MET A 1 -19.15 9.08 22.07
C MET A 1 -17.75 8.80 21.55
N SER A 2 -16.84 8.33 22.41
CA SER A 2 -15.48 7.97 21.99
C SER A 2 -15.57 6.65 21.21
N GLN A 3 -15.26 6.65 19.92
CA GLN A 3 -15.01 5.40 19.21
C GLN A 3 -13.73 4.81 19.78
N GLN A 4 -13.86 3.83 20.68
CA GLN A 4 -12.72 2.98 21.00
C GLN A 4 -12.37 2.22 19.72
N ASN A 5 -11.18 2.51 19.17
CA ASN A 5 -10.58 1.75 18.09
C ASN A 5 -10.25 0.35 18.61
N ILE A 6 -11.23 -0.55 18.57
CA ILE A 6 -11.07 -1.94 18.98
C ILE A 6 -10.36 -2.67 17.82
N CYS A 7 -9.14 -3.14 18.08
CA CYS A 7 -8.43 -3.98 17.13
C CYS A 7 -9.09 -5.38 17.02
N PRO A 8 -8.89 -6.09 15.90
CA PRO A 8 -9.38 -7.46 15.74
C PRO A 8 -8.89 -8.39 16.86
N GLN A 9 -9.58 -9.51 17.05
CA GLN A 9 -9.18 -10.51 18.03
C GLN A 9 -7.73 -10.96 17.80
N PHE A 10 -6.99 -11.18 18.89
CA PHE A 10 -5.57 -11.57 18.90
C PHE A 10 -4.58 -10.50 18.40
N CYS A 11 -5.05 -9.31 18.05
CA CYS A 11 -4.24 -8.19 17.60
C CYS A 11 -3.93 -7.22 18.75
N SER A 12 -2.65 -6.93 18.99
CA SER A 12 -2.23 -5.98 20.03
C SER A 12 -2.25 -4.53 19.54
N SER A 13 -1.99 -4.31 18.24
CA SER A 13 -2.06 -2.98 17.62
C SER A 13 -2.51 -3.07 16.16
N CYS A 14 -3.31 -2.10 15.72
CA CYS A 14 -3.90 -2.08 14.39
C CYS A 14 -3.87 -0.67 13.78
N SER A 15 -3.89 -0.62 12.46
CA SER A 15 -4.03 0.61 11.69
C SER A 15 -5.45 1.20 11.81
N PRO A 16 -5.69 2.45 11.38
CA PRO A 16 -7.04 3.04 11.35
C PRO A 16 -8.08 2.24 10.55
N ASN A 17 -7.64 1.41 9.60
CA ASN A 17 -8.50 0.52 8.80
C ASN A 17 -8.69 -0.86 9.46
N TYR A 18 -8.39 -1.00 10.76
CA TYR A 18 -8.48 -2.24 11.54
C TYR A 18 -7.60 -3.39 11.04
N LYS A 19 -6.63 -3.12 10.15
CA LYS A 19 -5.62 -4.12 9.77
C LYS A 19 -4.62 -4.29 10.90
N CYS A 20 -4.34 -5.55 11.26
CA CYS A 20 -3.43 -5.83 12.35
C CYS A 20 -1.98 -5.50 11.96
N LEU A 21 -1.30 -4.76 12.84
CA LEU A 21 0.10 -4.38 12.71
C LEU A 21 0.99 -5.19 13.65
N GLN A 22 0.43 -5.72 14.75
CA GLN A 22 1.15 -6.57 15.69
C GLN A 22 0.20 -7.55 16.39
N CYS A 23 0.62 -8.81 16.50
CA CYS A 23 -0.11 -9.84 17.23
C CYS A 23 0.23 -9.86 18.72
N ASN A 24 -0.69 -10.38 19.54
CA ASN A 24 -0.43 -10.71 20.95
C ASN A 24 0.68 -11.77 21.07
N ILE A 25 1.28 -11.89 22.27
CA ILE A 25 2.45 -12.77 22.53
C ILE A 25 2.20 -14.24 22.12
N GLU A 26 0.98 -14.75 22.35
CA GLU A 26 0.57 -16.13 22.03
C GLU A 26 -0.12 -16.26 20.66
N SER A 27 0.05 -15.27 19.81
CA SER A 27 -0.57 -15.21 18.49
C SER A 27 0.48 -15.00 17.41
N GLU A 28 0.18 -15.47 16.22
CA GLU A 28 1.05 -15.38 15.04
C GLU A 28 0.29 -14.77 13.87
N PHE A 29 1.03 -14.12 12.97
CA PHE A 29 0.46 -13.59 11.75
C PHE A 29 0.09 -14.71 10.79
N THR A 30 -1.00 -14.48 10.07
CA THR A 30 -1.43 -15.29 8.95
C THR A 30 -1.18 -14.54 7.64
N ILE A 31 -1.16 -15.26 6.52
CA ILE A 31 -1.11 -14.69 5.17
C ILE A 31 -2.30 -13.77 4.83
N LYS A 32 -3.32 -13.70 5.69
CA LYS A 32 -4.50 -12.84 5.51
C LYS A 32 -4.36 -11.48 6.21
N GLN A 33 -3.20 -11.17 6.79
CA GLN A 33 -2.99 -9.99 7.63
C GLN A 33 -3.86 -9.99 8.89
N GLU A 34 -4.08 -11.19 9.43
CA GLU A 34 -4.85 -11.45 10.64
C GLU A 34 -3.96 -12.21 11.63
N CYS A 35 -4.25 -12.10 12.92
CA CYS A 35 -3.57 -12.89 13.95
C CYS A 35 -4.40 -14.12 14.29
N ALA A 36 -3.73 -15.27 14.35
CA ALA A 36 -4.30 -16.52 14.83
C ALA A 36 -3.61 -16.94 16.12
N GLN A 37 -4.30 -17.73 16.95
CA GLN A 37 -3.69 -18.37 18.11
C GLN A 37 -2.58 -19.32 17.66
N LYS A 38 -1.43 -19.29 18.36
CA LYS A 38 -0.35 -20.27 18.12
C LYS A 38 -0.77 -21.67 18.58
N CYS A 39 -0.34 -22.68 17.84
CA CYS A 39 -0.48 -24.09 18.22
C CYS A 39 0.80 -24.60 18.90
N SER A 40 0.72 -25.78 19.54
CA SER A 40 1.93 -26.48 19.99
C SER A 40 2.81 -26.85 18.78
N ASN A 41 4.04 -26.35 18.79
CA ASN A 41 4.96 -26.37 17.65
C ASN A 41 5.63 -27.75 17.49
N GLN A 42 4.95 -28.66 16.80
CA GLN A 42 5.57 -29.89 16.30
C GLN A 42 6.33 -29.58 15.00
N PHE A 43 7.47 -30.24 14.78
CA PHE A 43 8.20 -30.12 13.51
C PHE A 43 7.31 -30.50 12.32
N ASN A 44 7.42 -29.74 11.22
CA ASN A 44 6.65 -29.93 9.98
C ASN A 44 5.12 -29.86 10.17
N HIS A 45 4.69 -29.09 11.17
CA HIS A 45 3.30 -28.77 11.42
C HIS A 45 3.05 -27.26 11.35
N THR A 46 1.79 -26.91 11.12
CA THR A 46 1.26 -25.55 11.06
C THR A 46 -0.01 -25.46 11.90
N CYS A 47 -0.43 -24.25 12.23
CA CYS A 47 -1.62 -24.01 13.02
C CYS A 47 -2.79 -23.60 12.13
N ILE A 48 -3.88 -24.37 12.19
CA ILE A 48 -5.14 -24.02 11.52
C ILE A 48 -6.24 -24.05 12.57
N ASN A 49 -6.85 -22.88 12.84
CA ASN A 49 -7.93 -22.73 13.83
C ASN A 49 -7.57 -23.29 15.22
N GLY A 50 -6.33 -23.09 15.68
CA GLY A 50 -5.85 -23.59 16.97
C GLY A 50 -5.54 -25.10 16.99
N GLN A 51 -5.58 -25.78 15.84
CA GLN A 51 -5.20 -27.19 15.71
C GLN A 51 -3.88 -27.34 14.95
N SER A 52 -2.97 -28.16 15.50
CA SER A 52 -1.70 -28.51 14.86
C SER A 52 -1.94 -29.57 13.79
N VAL A 53 -1.62 -29.24 12.54
CA VAL A 53 -1.78 -30.13 11.38
C VAL A 53 -0.50 -30.19 10.57
N ILE A 54 -0.31 -31.25 9.78
CA ILE A 54 0.85 -31.39 8.90
C ILE A 54 0.88 -30.24 7.89
N CYS A 55 2.08 -29.74 7.59
CA CYS A 55 2.29 -28.67 6.61
C CYS A 55 1.95 -29.07 5.17
N GLY A 56 1.80 -28.07 4.30
CA GLY A 56 1.54 -28.23 2.88
C GLY A 56 0.06 -28.36 2.52
N THR A 57 -0.85 -28.23 3.49
CA THR A 57 -2.30 -28.27 3.21
C THR A 57 -2.76 -27.03 2.46
N LEU A 58 -3.91 -27.13 1.77
CA LEU A 58 -4.52 -26.00 1.06
C LEU A 58 -5.05 -24.90 2.00
N GLN A 59 -5.36 -25.26 3.25
CA GLN A 59 -5.95 -24.37 4.25
C GLN A 59 -4.89 -23.72 5.14
N GLN A 60 -3.62 -24.03 4.94
CA GLN A 60 -2.51 -23.48 5.70
C GLN A 60 -2.43 -21.96 5.49
N ILE A 61 -2.52 -21.23 6.60
CA ILE A 61 -2.48 -19.77 6.62
C ILE A 61 -1.36 -19.21 7.50
N THR A 62 -0.70 -20.04 8.31
CA THR A 62 0.50 -19.69 9.09
C THR A 62 1.70 -20.47 8.58
N ASP A 63 2.88 -20.04 9.03
CA ASP A 63 4.13 -20.64 8.63
C ASP A 63 4.22 -22.10 9.09
N CYS A 64 4.91 -22.91 8.29
CA CYS A 64 5.28 -24.26 8.68
C CYS A 64 6.44 -24.20 9.68
N ASN A 65 6.35 -24.96 10.77
CA ASN A 65 7.42 -25.06 11.75
C ASN A 65 8.55 -25.97 11.23
N CYS A 66 9.46 -25.38 10.45
CA CYS A 66 10.65 -26.07 9.93
C CYS A 66 11.86 -25.90 10.85
N ASN A 67 12.21 -24.65 11.14
CA ASN A 67 13.33 -24.23 11.99
C ASN A 67 13.07 -22.77 12.39
N SER A 68 13.49 -22.33 13.58
CA SER A 68 13.29 -20.96 14.05
C SER A 68 14.00 -19.88 13.19
N ALA A 69 14.99 -20.28 12.39
CA ALA A 69 15.67 -19.38 11.43
C ALA A 69 14.97 -19.29 10.07
N LEU A 70 13.95 -20.13 9.81
CA LEU A 70 13.20 -20.14 8.56
C LEU A 70 11.81 -19.55 8.78
N ASN A 71 11.52 -18.50 8.01
CA ASN A 71 10.21 -17.87 8.00
C ASN A 71 9.51 -18.15 6.65
N HIS A 72 8.18 -18.06 6.65
CA HIS A 72 7.35 -18.07 5.44
C HIS A 72 7.41 -19.38 4.63
N CYS A 73 7.83 -20.48 5.26
CA CYS A 73 7.77 -21.80 4.64
C CYS A 73 6.34 -22.33 4.62
N LYS A 74 5.88 -22.83 3.47
CA LYS A 74 4.66 -23.64 3.38
C LYS A 74 4.93 -25.12 3.67
N THR A 75 6.08 -25.63 3.24
CA THR A 75 6.58 -26.98 3.57
C THR A 75 8.05 -26.91 3.96
N CYS A 76 8.55 -27.92 4.65
CA CYS A 76 9.97 -28.07 4.97
C CYS A 76 10.66 -29.03 4.00
N SER A 77 11.96 -28.85 3.73
CA SER A 77 12.76 -29.76 2.91
C SER A 77 14.23 -29.80 3.38
N GLY A 78 14.97 -30.81 2.94
CA GLY A 78 16.40 -31.01 3.18
C GLY A 78 16.72 -31.89 4.39
N GLU A 79 17.90 -32.51 4.35
CA GLU A 79 18.51 -33.11 5.55
C GLU A 79 18.77 -31.99 6.57
N HIS A 80 18.41 -32.23 7.83
CA HIS A 80 18.55 -31.29 8.95
C HIS A 80 17.64 -30.04 8.95
N GLN A 81 16.60 -29.99 8.12
CA GLN A 81 15.47 -29.06 8.31
C GLN A 81 15.87 -27.56 8.19
N THR A 82 16.97 -27.28 7.49
CA THR A 82 17.52 -25.92 7.33
C THR A 82 16.99 -25.19 6.10
N ARG A 83 15.99 -25.76 5.41
CA ARG A 83 15.41 -25.18 4.19
C ARG A 83 13.90 -25.32 4.15
N CYS A 84 13.21 -24.34 3.59
CA CYS A 84 11.85 -24.52 3.12
C CYS A 84 11.85 -25.48 1.92
N GLY A 85 10.80 -26.29 1.79
CA GLY A 85 10.49 -27.04 0.58
C GLY A 85 9.66 -26.24 -0.42
N SER A 86 8.84 -25.31 0.09
CA SER A 86 8.08 -24.34 -0.69
C SER A 86 7.71 -23.15 0.19
N CYS A 87 7.38 -22.01 -0.44
CA CYS A 87 7.00 -20.80 0.27
C CYS A 87 5.48 -20.65 0.42
N MET A 88 5.09 -19.88 1.44
CA MET A 88 3.73 -19.38 1.58
C MET A 88 3.36 -18.46 0.41
N LEU A 89 2.06 -18.29 0.19
CA LEU A 89 1.56 -17.41 -0.87
C LEU A 89 2.10 -15.99 -0.69
N GLY A 90 2.57 -15.38 -1.77
CA GLY A 90 3.12 -14.02 -1.77
C GLY A 90 4.64 -13.95 -1.56
N TYR A 91 5.32 -15.10 -1.48
CA TYR A 91 6.78 -15.16 -1.31
C TYR A 91 7.45 -15.95 -2.43
N ILE A 92 8.62 -15.48 -2.84
CA ILE A 92 9.47 -16.14 -3.85
C ILE A 92 10.33 -17.20 -3.17
N PHE A 93 10.33 -18.40 -3.74
CA PHE A 93 11.24 -19.47 -3.34
C PHE A 93 12.62 -19.28 -3.99
N HIS A 94 13.64 -19.08 -3.17
CA HIS A 94 15.02 -18.98 -3.63
C HIS A 94 15.95 -19.79 -2.72
N ASP A 95 16.55 -20.84 -3.26
CA ASP A 95 17.54 -21.68 -2.58
C ASP A 95 17.11 -22.20 -1.19
N GLY A 96 15.82 -22.55 -1.04
CA GLY A 96 15.28 -23.03 0.23
C GLY A 96 14.87 -21.93 1.21
N LEU A 97 14.83 -20.67 0.79
CA LEU A 97 14.42 -19.52 1.60
C LEU A 97 13.23 -18.80 0.96
N CYS A 98 12.48 -18.09 1.80
CA CYS A 98 11.24 -17.38 1.46
C CYS A 98 11.29 -15.94 2.00
N THR A 99 12.28 -15.14 1.58
CA THR A 99 12.55 -13.82 2.18
C THR A 99 12.10 -12.64 1.33
N GLN A 100 11.71 -12.87 0.07
CA GLN A 100 11.31 -11.84 -0.87
C GLN A 100 9.84 -11.98 -1.24
N CYS A 101 9.14 -10.85 -1.38
CA CYS A 101 7.77 -10.84 -1.85
C CYS A 101 7.70 -11.13 -3.34
N ASP A 102 6.67 -11.89 -3.74
CA ASP A 102 6.36 -12.21 -5.14
C ASP A 102 5.71 -11.01 -5.85
N GLU A 103 5.62 -11.08 -7.17
CA GLU A 103 4.97 -10.05 -7.97
C GLU A 103 3.52 -9.83 -7.53
N GLY A 104 3.13 -8.56 -7.36
CA GLY A 104 1.79 -8.21 -6.87
C GLY A 104 1.63 -8.24 -5.36
N TYR A 105 2.70 -8.46 -4.60
CA TYR A 105 2.76 -8.36 -3.14
C TYR A 105 3.71 -7.24 -2.71
N GLU A 106 3.41 -6.61 -1.57
CA GLU A 106 4.23 -5.58 -0.94
C GLU A 106 4.63 -6.03 0.47
N GLN A 107 5.87 -5.72 0.83
CA GLN A 107 6.39 -5.99 2.16
C GLN A 107 5.86 -4.94 3.14
N ILE A 108 5.09 -5.40 4.13
CA ILE A 108 4.69 -4.60 5.29
C ILE A 108 5.33 -5.27 6.49
N ASP A 109 6.33 -4.61 7.07
CA ASP A 109 7.19 -5.16 8.11
C ASP A 109 7.89 -6.46 7.65
N SER A 110 7.64 -7.60 8.30
CA SER A 110 8.21 -8.89 7.90
C SER A 110 7.30 -9.71 6.99
N PHE A 111 6.14 -9.18 6.57
CA PHE A 111 5.13 -9.94 5.85
C PHE A 111 4.84 -9.42 4.45
N CYS A 112 4.59 -10.33 3.51
CA CYS A 112 4.19 -10.01 2.14
C CYS A 112 2.66 -10.06 1.99
N PHE A 113 2.03 -8.93 1.72
CA PHE A 113 0.58 -8.84 1.52
C PHE A 113 0.26 -8.46 0.09
N PRO A 114 -0.87 -8.94 -0.46
CA PRO A 114 -1.26 -8.60 -1.81
C PRO A 114 -1.46 -7.09 -1.91
N ILE A 115 -0.85 -6.48 -2.92
CA ILE A 115 -1.09 -5.09 -3.26
C ILE A 115 -2.56 -5.01 -3.62
N GLN A 116 -3.33 -4.29 -2.79
CA GLN A 116 -4.64 -3.86 -3.22
C GLN A 116 -4.38 -2.92 -4.40
N LYS A 117 -4.53 -3.44 -5.62
CA LYS A 117 -4.79 -2.60 -6.77
C LYS A 117 -6.07 -1.87 -6.43
N LEU A 118 -5.96 -0.72 -5.78
CA LEU A 118 -6.89 0.35 -6.07
C LEU A 118 -6.91 0.36 -7.59
N SER A 119 -8.06 0.00 -8.15
CA SER A 119 -8.33 0.32 -9.53
C SER A 119 -8.12 1.83 -9.62
N ASN A 120 -6.91 2.23 -9.97
CA ASN A 120 -6.53 3.61 -10.24
C ASN A 120 -7.09 4.01 -11.60
N GLY A 121 -8.33 3.60 -11.90
CA GLY A 121 -9.22 4.43 -12.70
C GLY A 121 -9.53 5.66 -11.86
N ALA A 122 -8.78 6.75 -12.11
CA ALA A 122 -8.87 8.06 -11.46
C ALA A 122 -7.97 8.28 -10.23
N ILE A 123 -6.66 8.39 -10.45
CA ILE A 123 -5.93 9.52 -9.85
C ILE A 123 -5.96 10.65 -10.88
N VAL A 124 -7.08 11.37 -10.85
CA VAL A 124 -7.20 12.71 -11.42
C VAL A 124 -6.22 13.59 -10.66
N GLY A 125 -5.24 14.16 -11.37
CA GLY A 125 -4.37 15.20 -10.85
C GLY A 125 -5.21 16.35 -10.30
N SER A 126 -5.23 16.49 -8.97
CA SER A 126 -6.01 17.51 -8.28
C SER A 126 -5.10 18.47 -7.50
N ILE A 127 -4.32 19.27 -8.24
CA ILE A 127 -3.86 20.61 -7.82
C ILE A 127 -3.85 21.56 -9.05
N ILE A 128 -4.75 21.42 -10.02
CA ILE A 128 -4.77 22.31 -11.21
C ILE A 128 -6.04 23.17 -11.28
N THR A 129 -7.15 22.74 -10.67
CA THR A 129 -8.42 23.48 -10.77
C THR A 129 -8.35 24.88 -10.14
N LEU A 130 -7.64 25.04 -9.02
CA LEU A 130 -7.47 26.35 -8.39
C LEU A 130 -6.57 27.30 -9.21
N PHE A 131 -5.52 26.76 -9.83
CA PHE A 131 -4.57 27.56 -10.61
C PHE A 131 -5.15 28.04 -11.95
N VAL A 132 -6.05 27.26 -12.57
CA VAL A 132 -6.73 27.68 -13.80
C VAL A 132 -7.71 28.83 -13.54
N ILE A 133 -8.45 28.80 -12.43
CA ILE A 133 -9.40 29.88 -12.09
C ILE A 133 -8.66 31.20 -11.82
N LEU A 134 -7.55 31.17 -11.08
CA LEU A 134 -6.74 32.37 -10.84
C LEU A 134 -6.06 32.88 -12.12
N GLY A 135 -5.55 31.98 -12.98
CA GLY A 135 -4.93 32.34 -14.25
C GLY A 135 -5.87 33.05 -15.23
N ILE A 136 -7.15 32.63 -15.29
CA ILE A 136 -8.15 33.25 -16.16
C ILE A 136 -8.50 34.67 -15.69
N ILE A 137 -8.66 34.88 -14.38
CA ILE A 137 -8.99 36.21 -13.83
C ILE A 137 -7.88 37.22 -14.12
N VAL A 138 -6.61 36.84 -13.89
CA VAL A 138 -5.46 37.72 -14.16
C VAL A 138 -5.32 38.03 -15.65
N SER A 139 -5.53 37.04 -16.53
CA SER A 139 -5.42 37.22 -17.98
C SER A 139 -6.50 38.14 -18.55
N LEU A 140 -7.74 38.05 -18.06
CA LEU A 140 -8.84 38.93 -18.49
C LEU A 140 -8.60 40.38 -18.05
N ILE A 141 -8.21 40.60 -16.79
CA ILE A 141 -7.90 41.95 -16.29
C ILE A 141 -6.75 42.57 -17.10
N PHE A 142 -5.67 41.81 -17.34
CA PHE A 142 -4.53 42.29 -18.12
C PHE A 142 -4.91 42.59 -19.59
N TYR A 143 -5.74 41.75 -20.21
CA TYR A 143 -6.24 41.97 -21.57
C TYR A 143 -7.08 43.25 -21.68
N PHE A 144 -8.00 43.50 -20.73
CA PHE A 144 -8.82 44.71 -20.73
C PHE A 144 -7.99 45.99 -20.53
N ILE A 145 -7.00 45.98 -19.62
CA ILE A 145 -6.09 47.11 -19.41
C ILE A 145 -5.26 47.36 -20.68
N SER A 146 -4.71 46.31 -21.29
CA SER A 146 -3.92 46.42 -22.52
C SER A 146 -4.74 46.94 -23.69
N LYS A 147 -6.00 46.54 -23.82
CA LYS A 147 -6.92 47.04 -24.86
C LYS A 147 -7.20 48.53 -24.69
N LYS A 148 -7.45 49.00 -23.45
CA LYS A 148 -7.63 50.43 -23.16
C LYS A 148 -6.37 51.25 -23.51
N LYS A 149 -5.17 50.76 -23.16
CA LYS A 149 -3.91 51.42 -23.51
C LYS A 149 -3.69 51.52 -25.02
N LYS A 150 -3.97 50.45 -25.79
CA LYS A 150 -3.87 50.47 -27.26
C LYS A 150 -4.85 51.46 -27.90
N LEU A 151 -6.08 51.55 -27.38
CA LEU A 151 -7.09 52.50 -27.86
C LEU A 151 -6.71 53.96 -27.56
N ALA A 152 -6.17 54.24 -26.36
CA ALA A 152 -5.67 55.56 -26.01
C ALA A 152 -4.46 55.96 -26.90
N TYR A 153 -3.50 55.05 -27.06
CA TYR A 153 -2.33 55.24 -27.93
C TYR A 153 -2.71 55.46 -29.41
N TYR A 154 -3.71 54.74 -29.92
CA TYR A 154 -4.20 54.91 -31.28
C TYR A 154 -4.93 56.24 -31.48
N LYS A 155 -5.71 56.68 -30.47
CA LYS A 155 -6.43 57.95 -30.51
C LYS A 155 -5.47 59.15 -30.48
N ASP A 156 -4.46 59.13 -29.61
CA ASP A 156 -3.46 60.22 -29.54
C ASP A 156 -2.62 60.32 -30.82
N ASN A 157 -2.24 59.18 -31.43
CA ASN A 157 -1.51 59.20 -32.71
C ASN A 157 -2.36 59.71 -33.90
N LEU A 158 -3.67 59.52 -33.87
CA LEU A 158 -4.58 60.06 -34.88
C LEU A 158 -4.74 61.57 -34.73
N ILE A 159 -4.88 62.07 -33.49
CA ILE A 159 -4.94 63.51 -33.19
C ILE A 159 -3.63 64.19 -33.60
N TYR A 160 -2.48 63.62 -33.24
CA TYR A 160 -1.16 64.15 -33.61
C TYR A 160 -0.93 64.24 -35.14
N ARG A 161 -1.54 63.34 -35.93
CA ARG A 161 -1.47 63.41 -37.39
C ARG A 161 -2.43 64.43 -38.00
N GLN A 162 -3.58 64.70 -37.38
CA GLN A 162 -4.53 65.69 -37.87
C GLN A 162 -4.04 67.14 -37.69
N GLU A 163 -3.20 67.42 -36.69
CA GLU A 163 -2.62 68.75 -36.47
C GLU A 163 -1.43 69.09 -37.40
N ARG A 164 -0.94 68.11 -38.18
CA ARG A 164 0.20 68.28 -39.11
C ARG A 164 -0.18 68.31 -40.60
N GLN A 165 -1.47 68.38 -40.93
CA GLN A 165 -1.99 68.67 -42.27
C GLN A 165 -2.72 69.99 -42.26
#